data_AF-A0A7L4R0Z3-F1
#
_entry.id   AF-A0A7L4R0Z3-F1
#
_cell.length_a   1.000
_cell.length_b   1.000
_cell.length_c   1.000
_cell.angle_alpha   90.00
_cell.angle_beta   90.00
_cell.angle_gamma   90.00
#
_symmetry.space_group_name_H-M   'P 1'
#
loop_
_entity.id
_entity.type
_entity.pdbx_description
1 polymer ?
#
loop_
_entity_poly.entity_id
_entity_poly.type
_entity_poly.pdbx_seq_one_letter_code
_entity_poly.pdbx_strand_id
1 'polypeptide(L)' 'MDADEEREMLKDLIWLNAVIATELIQVTENVSSLLRQGPPPDSCLADHNRLRLQALAIVEKYRDATTLRDHLLGHR' A
#
# COMPACT_ATOMS: atom_id res chain seq x y z
N MET A 1 13.12 -22.54 8.13
CA MET A 1 13.27 -21.08 8.03
C MET A 1 14.62 -20.75 8.59
N ASP A 2 15.54 -20.30 7.74
CA ASP A 2 16.82 -19.84 8.22
C ASP A 2 16.70 -18.43 8.82
N ALA A 3 17.72 -17.99 9.55
CA ALA A 3 17.72 -16.69 10.22
C ALA A 3 17.71 -15.49 9.25
N ASP A 4 18.25 -15.67 8.04
CA ASP A 4 18.22 -14.65 6.97
C ASP A 4 16.82 -14.56 6.35
N GLU A 5 16.13 -15.68 6.11
CA GLU A 5 14.73 -15.71 5.69
C GLU A 5 13.83 -14.98 6.71
N GLU A 6 13.97 -15.29 8.00
CA GLU A 6 13.21 -14.63 9.07
C GLU A 6 13.45 -13.12 9.10
N ARG A 7 14.72 -12.72 8.95
CA ARG A 7 15.11 -11.32 8.91
C ARG A 7 14.54 -10.58 7.70
N GLU A 8 14.50 -11.21 6.53
CA GLU A 8 13.86 -10.62 5.33
C GLU A 8 12.35 -10.49 5.50
N MET A 9 11.69 -11.49 6.08
CA MET A 9 10.25 -11.38 6.41
C MET A 9 9.96 -10.24 7.37
N LEU A 10 10.79 -10.03 8.40
CA LEU A 10 10.64 -8.92 9.34
C LEU A 10 10.83 -7.56 8.66
N LYS A 11 11.79 -7.42 7.74
CA LYS A 11 11.97 -6.18 6.95
C LYS A 11 10.75 -5.91 6.08
N ASP A 12 10.25 -6.92 5.39
CA ASP A 12 9.05 -6.83 4.56
C ASP A 12 7.82 -6.48 5.41
N LEU A 13 7.69 -7.02 6.63
CA LEU A 13 6.61 -6.70 7.57
C LEU A 13 6.69 -5.25 8.07
N ILE A 14 7.88 -4.76 8.44
CA ILE A 14 8.09 -3.36 8.84
C ILE A 14 7.69 -2.43 7.69
N TRP A 15 8.09 -2.77 6.47
CA TRP A 15 7.74 -1.98 5.29
C TRP A 15 6.24 -1.96 5.02
N LEU A 16 5.56 -3.11 5.04
CA LEU A 16 4.11 -3.18 4.86
C LEU A 16 3.37 -2.36 5.92
N ASN A 17 3.83 -2.35 7.18
CA ASN A 17 3.26 -1.50 8.22
C ASN A 17 3.43 0.00 7.91
N ALA A 18 4.58 0.40 7.37
CA ALA A 18 4.79 1.78 6.92
C ALA A 18 3.83 2.16 5.77
N VAL A 19 3.60 1.26 4.80
CA VAL A 19 2.63 1.47 3.72
C VAL A 19 1.20 1.61 4.29
N ILE A 20 0.78 0.75 5.22
CA ILE A 20 -0.53 0.85 5.87
C ILE A 20 -0.71 2.22 6.54
N ALA A 21 0.32 2.72 7.24
CA ALA A 21 0.27 4.04 7.85
C ALA A 21 0.08 5.14 6.80
N THR A 22 0.72 5.04 5.62
CA THR A 22 0.52 5.97 4.51
C THR A 22 -0.90 5.89 3.93
N GLU A 23 -1.45 4.69 3.70
CA GLU A 23 -2.82 4.54 3.21
C GLU A 23 -3.87 5.10 4.20
N LEU A 24 -3.62 5.00 5.52
CA LEU A 24 -4.46 5.65 6.54
C LEU A 24 -4.39 7.18 6.48
N ILE A 25 -3.24 7.76 6.10
CA ILE A 25 -3.12 9.19 5.83
C ILE A 25 -3.99 9.56 4.62
N GLN A 26 -4.03 8.74 3.57
CA GLN A 26 -4.90 9.00 2.42
C GLN A 26 -6.37 9.08 2.79
N VAL A 27 -6.84 8.24 3.72
CA VAL A 27 -8.22 8.32 4.22
C VAL A 27 -8.47 9.71 4.82
N THR A 28 -7.51 10.23 5.58
CA THR A 28 -7.59 11.57 6.17
C THR A 28 -7.56 12.67 5.09
N GLU A 29 -6.73 12.52 4.05
CA GLU A 29 -6.66 13.44 2.92
C GLU A 29 -7.97 13.47 2.12
N ASN A 30 -8.57 12.31 1.87
CA ASN A 30 -9.86 12.19 1.21
C ASN A 30 -10.97 12.87 2.02
N VAL A 31 -10.99 12.67 3.35
CA VAL A 31 -11.93 13.38 4.25
C VAL A 31 -11.70 14.89 4.18
N SER A 32 -10.44 15.33 4.19
CA SER A 32 -10.10 16.75 4.06
C SER A 32 -10.54 17.35 2.73
N SER A 33 -10.40 16.59 1.64
CA SER A 33 -10.86 16.95 0.30
C SER A 33 -12.38 17.10 0.21
N LEU A 34 -13.16 16.26 0.91
CA LEU A 34 -14.61 16.42 1.02
C LEU A 34 -14.98 17.74 1.72
N LEU A 35 -14.27 18.09 2.79
CA LEU A 35 -14.50 19.35 3.53
C LEU A 35 -14.13 20.59 2.71
N ARG A 36 -13.07 20.50 1.88
CA ARG A 36 -12.61 21.60 1.01
C ARG A 36 -13.30 21.63 -0.35
N GLN A 37 -14.17 20.67 -0.65
CA GLN A 37 -14.82 20.50 -1.96
C GLN A 37 -13.83 20.49 -3.14
N GLY A 38 -12.68 19.84 -2.97
CA GLY A 38 -11.64 19.78 -4.00
C GLY A 38 -10.94 18.43 -3.98
N PRO A 39 -10.53 17.92 -5.16
CA PRO A 39 -9.86 16.61 -5.24
C PRO A 39 -8.51 16.64 -4.50
N PRO A 40 -8.04 15.48 -3.99
CA PRO A 40 -6.67 15.36 -3.52
C PRO A 40 -5.70 15.62 -4.69
N PRO A 41 -4.48 16.10 -4.43
CA PRO A 41 -3.50 16.37 -5.49
C PRO A 41 -3.19 15.10 -6.30
N ASP A 42 -3.06 15.23 -7.63
CA ASP A 42 -2.75 14.10 -8.51
C ASP A 42 -1.43 13.40 -8.14
N SER A 43 -0.46 14.15 -7.62
CA SER A 43 0.81 13.61 -7.14
C SER A 43 0.62 12.66 -5.96
N CYS A 44 -0.30 12.96 -5.05
CA CYS A 44 -0.65 12.09 -3.93
C CYS A 44 -1.24 10.78 -4.44
N LEU A 45 -2.20 10.85 -5.38
CA LEU A 45 -2.80 9.64 -5.99
C LEU A 45 -1.74 8.75 -6.66
N ALA A 46 -0.80 9.36 -7.38
CA ALA A 46 0.30 8.64 -8.03
C ALA A 46 1.22 7.95 -7.00
N ASP A 47 1.56 8.61 -5.90
CA ASP A 47 2.40 8.07 -4.85
C ASP A 47 1.74 6.90 -4.12
N HIS A 48 0.46 7.00 -3.77
CA HIS A 48 -0.29 5.89 -3.18
C HIS A 48 -0.35 4.68 -4.10
N ASN A 49 -0.60 4.89 -5.39
CA ASN A 49 -0.61 3.80 -6.36
C ASN A 49 0.75 3.09 -6.46
N ARG A 50 1.86 3.84 -6.39
CA ARG A 50 3.21 3.25 -6.37
C ARG A 50 3.46 2.42 -5.11
N LEU A 51 3.05 2.91 -3.94
CA LEU A 51 3.19 2.19 -2.68
C LEU A 51 2.36 0.90 -2.66
N ARG A 52 1.13 0.92 -3.18
CA ARG A 52 0.27 -0.27 -3.31
C ARG A 52 0.90 -1.34 -4.20
N LEU A 53 1.46 -0.96 -5.34
CA LEU A 53 2.13 -1.90 -6.25
C LEU A 53 3.34 -2.55 -5.58
N GLN A 54 4.13 -1.79 -4.83
CA GLN A 54 5.27 -2.33 -4.09
C GLN A 54 4.82 -3.26 -2.95
N ALA A 55 3.76 -2.92 -2.23
CA ALA A 55 3.18 -3.78 -1.21
C ALA A 55 2.70 -5.11 -1.80
N LEU A 56 2.04 -5.07 -2.97
CA LEU A 56 1.61 -6.28 -3.66
C LEU A 56 2.79 -7.18 -4.03
N ALA A 57 3.87 -6.61 -4.59
CA ALA A 57 5.08 -7.35 -4.92
C ALA A 57 5.73 -8.04 -3.71
N ILE A 58 5.62 -7.44 -2.52
CA ILE A 58 6.10 -8.05 -1.26
C ILE A 58 5.22 -9.22 -0.85
N VAL A 59 3.90 -9.05 -0.86
CA VAL A 59 2.96 -10.13 -0.47
C VAL A 59 3.09 -11.34 -1.39
N GLU A 60 3.29 -11.11 -2.70
CA GLU A 60 3.45 -12.15 -3.71
C GLU A 60 4.71 -13.01 -3.52
N LYS A 61 5.72 -12.53 -2.78
CA LYS A 61 6.88 -13.37 -2.40
C LYS A 61 6.48 -14.56 -1.53
N TYR A 62 5.42 -14.41 -0.73
CA TYR A 62 5.10 -15.32 0.36
C TYR A 62 3.84 -16.16 0.12
N ARG A 63 2.91 -15.67 -0.70
CA ARG A 63 1.68 -16.39 -1.03
C ARG A 63 1.11 -15.91 -2.36
N ASP A 64 0.27 -16.74 -2.97
CA ASP A 64 -0.59 -16.27 -4.05
C ASP A 64 -1.47 -15.11 -3.56
N ALA A 65 -1.40 -14.01 -4.29
CA ALA A 65 -2.09 -12.77 -3.99
C ALA A 65 -2.98 -12.32 -5.16
N THR A 66 -3.34 -13.22 -6.09
CA THR A 66 -4.16 -12.91 -7.27
C THR A 66 -5.43 -12.13 -6.93
N THR A 67 -6.19 -12.56 -5.92
CA THR A 67 -7.40 -11.84 -5.47
C THR A 67 -7.09 -10.42 -4.95
N LEU A 68 -5.97 -10.24 -4.24
CA LEU A 68 -5.54 -8.93 -3.72
C LEU A 68 -5.09 -8.02 -4.86
N ARG A 69 -4.34 -8.57 -5.82
CA ARG A 69 -3.92 -7.88 -7.04
C ARG A 69 -5.13 -7.37 -7.81
N ASP A 70 -6.10 -8.24 -8.08
CA ASP A 70 -7.31 -7.89 -8.84
C ASP A 70 -8.10 -6.80 -8.11
N HIS A 71 -8.22 -6.90 -6.79
CA HIS A 71 -8.86 -5.85 -5.99
C HIS A 71 -8.14 -4.50 -6.10
N LEU A 72 -6.82 -4.47 -5.88
CA LEU A 72 -6.04 -3.22 -5.89
C LEU A 72 -5.94 -2.58 -7.28
N LEU A 73 -5.86 -3.38 -8.34
CA LEU A 73 -5.79 -2.89 -9.71
C LEU A 73 -7.18 -2.54 -10.29
N GLY A 74 -8.24 -3.13 -9.76
CA GLY A 74 -9.62 -2.87 -10.15
C GLY A 74 -10.21 -1.58 -9.58
N HIS A 75 -9.62 -1.01 -8.51
CA HIS A 75 -10.01 0.29 -7.93
C HIS A 75 -9.37 1.50 -8.64
N ARG A 76 -9.24 1.44 -9.97
CA ARG A 76 -8.76 2.56 -10.79
C ARG A 76 -9.90 3.41 -11.34
#